data_AF-A0A958Y125-F1
#
_entry.id   AF-A0A958Y125-F1
#
_cell.length_a   1.000
_cell.length_b   1.000
_cell.length_c   1.000
_cell.angle_alpha   90.00
_cell.angle_beta   90.00
_cell.angle_gamma   90.00
#
_symmetry.space_group_name_H-M   'P 1'
#
loop_
_entity.id
_entity.type
_entity.pdbx_description
1 polymer ?
#
loop_
_entity_poly.entity_id
_entity_poly.type
_entity_poly.pdbx_seq_one_letter_code
_entity_poly.pdbx_strand_id
1 'polypeptide(L)' 'MKLIATTMAGLEPVLEEELKQLGAAQVEPLKRAVYFEGDLRLLYRANLELRTALRVLKPIHSFPV' A
#
# COMPACT_ATOMS: atom_id res chain seq x y z
N MET A 1 0.90 -4.68 10.29
CA MET A 1 1.28 -5.66 9.24
C MET A 1 1.88 -4.89 8.08
N LYS A 2 2.98 -5.39 7.51
CA LYS A 2 3.65 -4.76 6.37
C LYS A 2 2.92 -5.10 5.08
N LEU A 3 2.55 -4.10 4.30
CA LEU A 3 1.81 -4.23 3.05
C LEU A 3 2.44 -3.34 1.97
N ILE A 4 2.27 -3.75 0.71
CA ILE A 4 2.75 -2.99 -0.45
C ILE A 4 1.59 -2.87 -1.44
N ALA A 5 1.20 -1.65 -1.78
CA ALA A 5 0.25 -1.40 -2.86
C ALA A 5 1.02 -0.98 -4.12
N THR A 6 0.86 -1.70 -5.24
CA THR A 6 1.45 -1.31 -6.52
C THR A 6 0.57 -0.31 -7.24
N THR A 7 1.15 0.59 -8.03
CA THR A 7 0.41 1.61 -8.79
C THR A 7 1.05 1.88 -10.16
N MET A 8 0.40 2.68 -10.98
CA MET A 8 0.98 3.19 -12.23
C MET A 8 2.00 4.28 -11.94
N ALA A 9 2.99 4.44 -12.83
CA ALA A 9 4.00 5.48 -12.67
C ALA A 9 3.33 6.87 -12.68
N GLY A 10 3.68 7.71 -11.71
CA GLY A 10 3.12 9.04 -11.50
C GLY A 10 1.91 9.10 -10.57
N LEU A 11 1.33 7.96 -10.16
CA LEU A 11 0.21 7.88 -9.22
C LEU A 11 0.64 7.57 -7.78
N GLU A 12 1.94 7.41 -7.52
CA GLU A 12 2.48 7.18 -6.18
C GLU A 12 1.99 8.20 -5.12
N PRO A 13 2.03 9.54 -5.36
CA PRO A 13 1.58 10.50 -4.35
C PRO A 13 0.06 10.44 -4.13
N VAL A 14 -0.73 10.13 -5.16
CA VAL A 14 -2.19 10.01 -5.02
C VAL A 14 -2.55 8.78 -4.19
N LEU A 15 -1.87 7.66 -4.45
CA LEU A 15 -2.05 6.43 -3.67
C LEU A 15 -1.61 6.61 -2.22
N GLU A 16 -0.52 7.35 -1.98
CA GLU A 16 -0.07 7.71 -0.64
C GLU A 16 -1.16 8.50 0.13
N GLU A 17 -1.78 9.48 -0.50
CA GLU A 17 -2.88 10.25 0.11
C GLU A 17 -4.11 9.39 0.40
N GLU A 18 -4.53 8.53 -0.55
CA GLU A 18 -5.64 7.60 -0.33
C GLU A 18 -5.37 6.68 0.88
N LEU A 19 -4.14 6.15 0.99
CA LEU A 19 -3.74 5.29 2.10
C LEU A 19 -3.74 6.05 3.44
N LYS A 20 -3.26 7.30 3.47
CA LYS A 20 -3.33 8.15 4.67
C LYS A 20 -4.76 8.42 5.10
N GLN A 21 -5.66 8.70 4.15
CA GLN A 21 -7.10 8.91 4.43
C GLN A 21 -7.80 7.64 4.95
N LEU A 22 -7.36 6.47 4.48
CA LEU A 22 -7.82 5.17 4.96
C LEU A 22 -7.36 4.85 6.41
N GLY A 23 -6.40 5.60 6.93
CA GLY A 23 -5.81 5.40 8.25
C GLY A 23 -4.60 4.46 8.25
N ALA A 24 -3.92 4.32 7.12
CA ALA A 24 -2.66 3.58 7.04
C ALA A 24 -1.54 4.29 7.83
N ALA A 25 -0.70 3.49 8.50
CA ALA A 25 0.47 3.98 9.20
C ALA A 25 1.74 3.78 8.35
N GLN A 26 2.80 4.54 8.62
CA GLN A 26 4.11 4.42 7.95
C GLN A 26 4.00 4.29 6.42
N VAL A 27 3.29 5.25 5.81
CA VAL A 27 3.09 5.28 4.37
C VAL A 27 4.33 5.87 3.71
N GLU A 28 5.01 5.07 2.87
CA GLU A 28 6.24 5.46 2.18
C GLU A 28 6.10 5.19 0.67
N PRO A 29 6.20 6.22 -0.19
CA PRO A 29 6.17 6.01 -1.63
C PRO A 29 7.47 5.34 -2.11
N LEU A 30 7.32 4.33 -2.95
CA LEU A 30 8.36 3.58 -3.65
C LEU A 30 8.20 3.78 -5.16
N LYS A 31 9.16 3.33 -5.98
CA LYS A 31 9.02 3.42 -7.44
C LYS A 31 7.86 2.51 -7.91
N ARG A 32 6.76 3.10 -8.38
CA ARG A 32 5.53 2.41 -8.82
C ARG A 32 4.82 1.60 -7.74
N ALA A 33 5.05 1.93 -6.48
CA ALA A 33 4.40 1.28 -5.35
C ALA A 33 4.36 2.20 -4.14
N VAL A 34 3.56 1.88 -3.14
CA VAL A 34 3.54 2.55 -1.83
C VAL A 34 3.59 1.47 -0.77
N TYR A 35 4.57 1.56 0.11
CA TYR A 35 4.64 0.77 1.34
C TYR A 35 3.73 1.38 2.38
N PHE A 36 3.06 0.54 3.16
CA PHE A 36 2.27 0.99 4.30
C PHE A 36 2.13 -0.12 5.34
N GLU A 37 1.86 0.29 6.58
CA GLU A 37 1.54 -0.60 7.68
C GLU A 37 0.07 -0.48 8.09
N GLY A 38 -0.55 -1.62 8.37
CA GLY A 38 -1.93 -1.65 8.85
C GLY A 38 -2.35 -2.97 9.48
N ASP A 39 -3.61 -3.03 9.89
CA ASP A 39 -4.25 -4.23 10.41
C ASP A 39 -4.98 -5.01 9.30
N LEU A 40 -5.61 -6.13 9.67
CA LEU A 40 -6.36 -6.95 8.73
C LEU A 40 -7.57 -6.19 8.15
N ARG A 41 -8.20 -5.31 8.95
CA ARG A 41 -9.30 -4.46 8.50
C ARG A 41 -8.82 -3.52 7.41
N LEU A 42 -7.68 -2.86 7.60
CA LEU A 42 -7.08 -1.99 6.59
C LEU A 42 -6.73 -2.77 5.32
N LEU A 43 -6.21 -4.00 5.42
CA LEU A 43 -5.93 -4.83 4.25
C LEU A 43 -7.19 -5.02 3.38
N TYR A 44 -8.31 -5.40 4.00
CA TYR A 44 -9.57 -5.59 3.27
C TYR A 44 -10.13 -4.28 2.73
N ARG A 45 -10.11 -3.20 3.53
CA ARG A 45 -10.55 -1.88 3.08
C ARG A 45 -9.71 -1.36 1.93
N ALA A 46 -8.39 -1.53 1.98
CA ALA A 46 -7.48 -1.13 0.90
C ALA A 46 -7.83 -1.82 -0.42
N ASN A 47 -8.18 -3.12 -0.39
CA ASN A 47 -8.58 -3.83 -1.62
C ASN A 47 -9.95 -3.39 -2.16
N LEU A 48 -10.82 -2.79 -1.34
CA LEU A 48 -12.16 -2.36 -1.72
C LEU A 48 -12.27 -0.88 -2.07
N GLU A 49 -11.50 -0.02 -1.39
CA GLU A 49 -11.64 1.43 -1.42
C GLU A 49 -10.58 2.13 -2.29
N LEU A 50 -9.39 1.54 -2.46
CA LEU A 50 -8.31 2.15 -3.27
C LEU A 50 -8.67 2.12 -4.76
N ARG A 51 -8.61 3.29 -5.40
CA ARG A 51 -8.91 3.41 -6.84
C ARG A 51 -7.65 3.50 -7.70
N THR A 52 -6.54 3.93 -7.10
CA THR A 52 -5.26 4.09 -7.79
C THR A 52 -4.31 2.90 -7.61
N ALA A 53 -4.64 1.96 -6.72
CA ALA A 53 -3.86 0.73 -6.52
C ALA A 53 -4.20 -0.33 -7.57
N LEU A 54 -3.17 -1.01 -8.06
CA LEU A 54 -3.30 -2.16 -8.97
C LEU A 54 -3.38 -3.48 -8.20
N ARG A 55 -2.55 -3.65 -7.17
CA ARG A 55 -2.49 -4.85 -6.33
C ARG A 55 -2.08 -4.47 -4.90
N VAL A 56 -2.68 -5.12 -3.90
CA VAL A 56 -2.24 -5.03 -2.50
C VAL A 56 -1.57 -6.34 -2.11
N LEU A 57 -0.28 -6.27 -1.80
CA LEU A 57 0.58 -7.42 -1.53
C LEU A 57 0.93 -7.49 -0.04
N LYS A 58 0.80 -8.69 0.53
CA LYS A 58 1.30 -9.02 1.87
C LYS A 58 2.59 -9.84 1.73
N PRO A 59 3.78 -9.28 1.95
CA PRO A 59 5.01 -10.06 1.99
C PRO A 59 4.94 -11.13 3.09
N ILE A 60 5.25 -12.37 2.73
CA ILE A 60 5.22 -13.53 3.64
C ILE A 60 6.60 -13.79 4.24
N HIS A 61 7.64 -13.68 3.42
CA HIS A 61 9.02 -13.93 3.82
C HIS A 61 9.98 -13.11 2.96
N SER A 62 11.13 -12.76 3.53
CA SER A 62 12.25 -12.11 2.85
C SER A 62 13.52 -12.84 3.24
N PHE A 63 14.40 -13.07 2.28
CA PHE A 63 15.65 -13.76 2.48
C PHE A 63 16.80 -12.74 2.44
N PRO A 64 17.82 -12.87 3.31
CA PRO A 64 19.04 -12.08 3.19
C PRO A 64 19.73 -12.43 1.87
N VAL A 65 20.29 -11.40 1.22
CA VAL A 65 21.10 -11.52 0.00
C VAL A 65 22.55 -11.73 0.38
#